data_AF-A0A8J7VS51-F1
#
_entry.id   AF-A0A8J7VS51-F1
#
_cell.length_a   1.000
_cell.length_b   1.000
_cell.length_c   1.000
_cell.angle_alpha   90.00
_cell.angle_beta   90.00
_cell.angle_gamma   90.00
#
_symmetry.space_group_name_H-M   'P 1'
#
loop_
_entity.id
_entity.type
_entity.pdbx_description
1 polymer ?
#
loop_
_entity_poly.entity_id
_entity_poly.type
_entity_poly.pdbx_seq_one_letter_code
_entity_poly.pdbx_strand_id
1 'polypeptide(L)'
;MNDAHREARGILLRVGALLLAAAAVEAGLKLYAILAGIWFQAQLGVVAALAGVLLLVRSPGAIAPARALAALGAALVLARLLMIPVNTPPALLLMELRVQPGLAWPSLLVPLAALAVAVFATWRLGAPAVRAMQSAAGGRGWPLWPAAVLGGVIGLALALQPRLALDADAAAQAEALARRQLGDGWRYHVVVAIPDGDPMRPRLAFGMVTAWNDGEIRTLTVPADAPGL
;
A
#
# COMPACT_ATOMS: atom_id res chain seq x y z
N MET A 1 -7.88 3.77 -41.57
CA MET A 1 -6.65 3.55 -40.76
C MET A 1 -6.32 4.70 -39.80
N ASN A 2 -6.82 5.94 -40.01
CA ASN A 2 -6.46 7.10 -39.18
C ASN A 2 -7.24 7.23 -37.85
N ASP A 3 -8.47 6.74 -37.75
CA ASP A 3 -9.30 6.97 -36.55
C ASP A 3 -8.90 6.10 -35.36
N ALA A 4 -8.72 4.79 -35.59
CA ALA A 4 -8.28 3.87 -34.54
C ALA A 4 -6.90 4.23 -33.96
N HIS A 5 -5.98 4.75 -34.79
CA HIS A 5 -4.66 5.18 -34.33
C HIS A 5 -4.73 6.47 -33.50
N ARG A 6 -5.59 7.43 -33.90
CA ARG A 6 -5.86 8.65 -33.11
C ARG A 6 -6.53 8.32 -31.77
N GLU A 7 -7.51 7.43 -31.79
CA GLU A 7 -8.18 6.94 -30.60
C GLU A 7 -7.20 6.27 -29.63
N ALA A 8 -6.37 5.34 -30.14
CA ALA A 8 -5.36 4.66 -29.33
C ALA A 8 -4.39 5.65 -28.68
N ARG A 9 -3.86 6.62 -29.44
CA ARG A 9 -2.98 7.68 -28.90
C ARG A 9 -3.69 8.51 -27.82
N GLY A 10 -4.97 8.83 -28.03
CA GLY A 10 -5.79 9.53 -27.05
C GLY A 10 -5.95 8.73 -25.75
N ILE A 11 -6.17 7.42 -25.85
CA ILE A 11 -6.23 6.52 -24.69
C ILE A 11 -4.90 6.49 -23.95
N LEU A 12 -3.77 6.28 -24.65
CA LEU A 12 -2.45 6.22 -24.02
C LEU A 12 -2.12 7.52 -23.28
N LEU A 13 -2.41 8.68 -23.88
CA LEU A 13 -2.16 9.97 -23.24
C LEU A 13 -2.99 10.16 -21.96
N ARG A 14 -4.29 9.87 -22.03
CA ARG A 14 -5.20 10.05 -20.88
C ARG A 14 -4.86 9.09 -19.75
N VAL A 15 -4.61 7.82 -20.06
CA VAL A 15 -4.23 6.82 -19.05
C VAL A 15 -2.84 7.13 -18.48
N GLY A 16 -1.88 7.49 -19.33
CA GLY A 16 -0.54 7.89 -18.88
C GLY A 16 -0.56 9.10 -17.95
N ALA A 17 -1.28 10.16 -18.34
CA ALA A 17 -1.47 11.35 -17.50
C ALA A 17 -2.19 11.03 -16.18
N LEU A 18 -3.22 10.18 -16.21
CA LEU A 18 -3.94 9.75 -15.00
C LEU A 18 -3.00 9.00 -14.03
N LEU A 19 -2.19 8.08 -14.54
CA LEU A 19 -1.24 7.31 -13.72
C LEU A 19 -0.16 8.21 -13.11
N LEU A 20 0.35 9.18 -13.87
CA LEU A 20 1.30 10.17 -13.36
C LEU A 20 0.68 11.09 -12.31
N ALA A 21 -0.55 11.55 -12.53
CA ALA A 21 -1.28 12.35 -11.55
C ALA A 21 -1.51 11.57 -10.25
N ALA A 22 -1.94 10.32 -10.34
CA ALA A 22 -2.09 9.45 -9.17
C ALA A 22 -0.77 9.24 -8.43
N ALA A 23 0.33 9.00 -9.16
CA ALA A 23 1.66 8.86 -8.57
C ALA A 23 2.14 10.14 -7.88
N ALA A 24 1.89 11.31 -8.48
CA ALA A 24 2.23 12.61 -7.90
C ALA A 24 1.43 12.91 -6.63
N VAL A 25 0.12 12.61 -6.63
CA VAL A 25 -0.73 12.73 -5.44
C VAL A 25 -0.21 11.84 -4.31
N GLU A 26 0.10 10.57 -4.60
CA GLU A 26 0.65 9.67 -3.58
C GLU A 26 2.00 10.15 -3.05
N ALA A 27 2.88 10.68 -3.91
CA ALA A 27 4.15 11.27 -3.50
C ALA A 27 3.95 12.50 -2.59
N GLY A 28 2.98 13.37 -2.91
CA GLY A 28 2.61 14.51 -2.08
C GLY A 28 2.07 14.09 -0.71
N LEU A 29 1.19 13.08 -0.67
CA LEU A 29 0.66 12.52 0.58
C LEU A 29 1.76 11.92 1.45
N LYS A 30 2.74 11.22 0.84
CA LYS A 30 3.93 10.73 1.57
C LYS A 30 4.76 11.84 2.14
N LEU A 31 5.05 12.87 1.33
CA LEU A 31 5.84 14.01 1.79
C LEU A 31 5.15 14.69 2.97
N TYR A 32 3.83 14.90 2.89
CA TYR A 32 3.04 15.40 4.01
C TYR A 32 3.14 14.51 5.24
N ALA A 33 2.97 13.19 5.08
CA ALA A 33 3.05 12.25 6.19
C ALA A 33 4.42 12.25 6.87
N ILE A 34 5.51 12.31 6.10
CA ILE A 34 6.88 12.43 6.61
C ILE A 34 7.04 13.72 7.42
N LEU A 35 6.57 14.85 6.88
CA LEU A 35 6.63 16.15 7.56
C LEU A 35 5.77 16.19 8.84
N ALA A 36 4.68 15.42 8.87
CA ALA A 36 3.80 15.29 10.03
C ALA A 36 4.25 14.21 11.03
N GLY A 37 5.35 13.48 10.76
CA GLY A 37 5.83 12.38 11.61
C GLY A 37 4.91 11.14 11.60
N ILE A 38 4.05 11.00 10.60
CA ILE A 38 3.09 9.90 10.46
C ILE A 38 3.72 8.81 9.59
N TRP A 39 3.64 7.55 10.04
CA TRP A 39 4.09 6.42 9.26
C TRP A 39 3.11 6.12 8.11
N PHE A 40 3.43 6.55 6.89
CA PHE A 40 2.62 6.29 5.69
C PHE A 40 3.40 5.42 4.69
N GLN A 41 2.82 4.27 4.35
CA GLN A 41 3.43 3.28 3.47
C GLN A 41 2.99 3.48 2.01
N ALA A 42 3.95 3.39 1.10
CA ALA A 42 3.74 3.44 -0.34
C ALA A 42 2.80 2.33 -0.84
N GLN A 43 1.92 2.66 -1.79
CA GLN A 43 0.96 1.72 -2.37
C GLN A 43 1.20 1.51 -3.86
N LEU A 44 1.25 2.57 -4.68
CA LEU A 44 1.31 2.47 -6.14
C LEU A 44 2.30 3.41 -6.81
N GLY A 45 2.85 4.41 -6.10
CA GLY A 45 3.48 5.57 -6.72
C GLY A 45 4.54 5.26 -7.78
N VAL A 46 5.48 4.36 -7.48
CA VAL A 46 6.56 4.01 -8.43
C VAL A 46 6.02 3.23 -9.63
N VAL A 47 5.15 2.25 -9.39
CA VAL A 47 4.58 1.41 -10.46
C VAL A 47 3.70 2.25 -11.39
N ALA A 48 2.87 3.13 -10.83
CA ALA A 48 2.04 4.06 -11.57
C ALA A 48 2.87 5.08 -12.35
N ALA A 49 3.94 5.62 -11.74
CA ALA A 49 4.84 6.54 -12.42
C ALA A 49 5.53 5.89 -13.64
N LEU A 50 6.11 4.70 -13.46
CA LEU A 50 6.77 3.96 -14.54
C LEU A 50 5.81 3.63 -15.69
N ALA A 51 4.61 3.11 -15.35
CA ALA A 51 3.58 2.84 -16.34
C ALA A 51 3.14 4.13 -17.06
N GLY A 52 2.97 5.22 -16.32
CA GLY A 52 2.60 6.53 -16.85
C GLY A 52 3.62 7.08 -17.85
N VAL A 53 4.90 7.08 -17.49
CA VAL A 53 6.01 7.51 -18.36
C VAL A 53 6.06 6.66 -19.63
N LEU A 54 5.98 5.33 -19.51
CA LEU A 54 5.98 4.42 -20.66
C LEU A 54 4.85 4.75 -21.66
N LEU A 55 3.66 5.10 -21.17
CA LEU A 55 2.53 5.47 -22.02
C LEU A 55 2.71 6.85 -22.69
N LEU A 56 3.42 7.79 -22.05
CA LEU A 56 3.73 9.10 -22.64
C LEU A 56 4.75 9.02 -23.77
N VAL A 57 5.62 8.01 -23.79
CA VAL A 57 6.53 7.73 -24.92
C VAL A 57 5.73 7.38 -26.19
N ARG A 58 4.45 6.99 -26.07
CA ARG A 58 3.53 6.65 -27.19
C ARG A 58 4.06 5.57 -28.14
N SER A 59 5.03 4.79 -27.69
CA SER A 59 5.57 3.67 -28.44
C SER A 59 4.63 2.45 -28.31
N PRO A 60 4.30 1.76 -29.42
CA PRO A 60 3.53 0.52 -29.35
C PRO A 60 4.19 -0.55 -28.47
N GLY A 61 5.53 -0.56 -28.40
CA GLY A 61 6.29 -1.47 -27.55
C GLY A 61 6.11 -1.21 -26.06
N ALA A 62 5.71 0.01 -25.67
CA ALA A 62 5.52 0.39 -24.28
C ALA A 62 4.14 -0.01 -23.71
N ILE A 63 3.18 -0.40 -24.57
CA ILE A 63 1.82 -0.76 -24.15
C ILE A 63 1.81 -2.01 -23.28
N ALA A 64 2.46 -3.08 -23.72
CA ALA A 64 2.52 -4.35 -23.00
C ALA A 64 3.13 -4.19 -21.59
N PRO A 65 4.34 -3.60 -21.43
CA PRO A 65 4.92 -3.42 -20.10
C PRO A 65 4.10 -2.45 -19.24
N ALA A 66 3.56 -1.35 -19.79
CA ALA A 66 2.71 -0.45 -19.02
C ALA A 66 1.43 -1.14 -18.51
N ARG A 67 0.81 -2.00 -19.33
CA ARG A 67 -0.37 -2.77 -18.92
C ARG A 67 -0.04 -3.84 -17.89
N ALA A 68 1.13 -4.48 -18.00
CA ALA A 68 1.63 -5.42 -16.98
C ALA A 68 1.91 -4.71 -15.66
N LEU A 69 2.55 -3.53 -15.67
CA LEU A 69 2.77 -2.72 -14.49
C LEU A 69 1.45 -2.29 -13.83
N ALA A 70 0.46 -1.87 -14.60
CA ALA A 70 -0.86 -1.54 -14.06
C ALA A 70 -1.53 -2.76 -13.39
N ALA A 71 -1.42 -3.95 -13.99
CA ALA A 71 -1.93 -5.19 -13.40
C ALA A 71 -1.17 -5.61 -12.14
N LEU A 72 0.16 -5.48 -12.13
CA LEU A 72 1.02 -5.71 -10.97
C LEU A 72 0.62 -4.78 -9.82
N GLY A 73 0.45 -3.49 -10.12
CA GLY A 73 0.02 -2.49 -9.16
C GLY A 73 -1.36 -2.81 -8.58
N ALA A 74 -2.33 -3.18 -9.43
CA ALA A 74 -3.66 -3.57 -8.97
C ALA A 74 -3.61 -4.77 -8.01
N ALA A 75 -2.84 -5.81 -8.35
CA ALA A 75 -2.69 -6.99 -7.51
C ALA A 75 -2.00 -6.68 -6.17
N LEU A 76 -0.98 -5.81 -6.17
CA LEU A 76 -0.28 -5.37 -4.97
C LEU A 76 -1.24 -4.65 -4.00
N VAL A 77 -2.03 -3.70 -4.50
CA VAL A 77 -2.99 -2.98 -3.66
C VAL A 77 -4.13 -3.87 -3.19
N LEU A 78 -4.61 -4.76 -4.06
CA LEU A 78 -5.63 -5.73 -3.68
C LEU A 78 -5.15 -6.63 -2.55
N ALA A 79 -3.93 -7.20 -2.65
CA ALA A 79 -3.36 -8.03 -1.60
C ALA A 79 -3.25 -7.26 -0.28
N ARG A 80 -2.83 -6.00 -0.33
CA ARG A 80 -2.76 -5.13 0.85
C ARG A 80 -4.14 -4.90 1.48
N LEU A 81 -5.17 -4.59 0.67
CA LEU A 81 -6.53 -4.37 1.14
C LEU A 81 -7.10 -5.63 1.83
N LEU A 82 -6.86 -6.80 1.26
CA LEU A 82 -7.30 -8.08 1.83
C LEU A 82 -6.60 -8.40 3.16
N MET A 83 -5.41 -7.86 3.38
CA MET A 83 -4.64 -8.07 4.60
C MET A 83 -4.97 -7.10 5.73
N ILE A 84 -5.76 -6.05 5.49
CA ILE A 84 -6.24 -5.13 6.53
C ILE A 84 -6.93 -5.87 7.69
N PRO A 85 -7.98 -6.70 7.47
CA PRO A 85 -8.66 -7.40 8.58
C PRO A 85 -7.77 -8.46 9.24
N VAL A 86 -6.76 -8.95 8.52
CA VAL A 86 -5.79 -9.88 9.10
C VAL A 86 -4.91 -9.12 10.06
N ASN A 87 -4.32 -8.00 9.66
CA ASN A 87 -3.33 -7.25 10.43
C ASN A 87 -3.92 -6.42 11.57
N THR A 88 -5.09 -5.85 11.38
CA THR A 88 -5.72 -4.93 12.34
C THR A 88 -6.96 -5.58 12.96
N PRO A 89 -7.08 -5.60 14.31
CA PRO A 89 -8.28 -6.12 14.96
C PRO A 89 -9.55 -5.38 14.48
N PRO A 90 -10.67 -6.09 14.17
CA PRO A 90 -11.90 -5.44 13.72
C PRO A 90 -12.43 -4.38 14.68
N ALA A 91 -12.25 -4.61 15.99
CA ALA A 91 -12.61 -3.63 17.02
C ALA A 91 -11.81 -2.32 16.92
N LEU A 92 -10.53 -2.40 16.56
CA LEU A 92 -9.68 -1.22 16.37
C LEU A 92 -10.09 -0.47 15.09
N LEU A 93 -10.36 -1.17 13.99
CA LEU A 93 -10.85 -0.55 12.74
C LEU A 93 -12.16 0.22 12.95
N LEU A 94 -13.12 -0.38 13.64
CA LEU A 94 -14.38 0.29 13.99
C LEU A 94 -14.13 1.51 14.88
N MET A 95 -13.14 1.42 15.78
CA MET A 95 -12.81 2.52 16.65
C MET A 95 -12.15 3.68 15.93
N GLU A 96 -11.24 3.39 14.99
CA GLU A 96 -10.62 4.40 14.13
C GLU A 96 -11.67 5.17 13.33
N LEU A 97 -12.66 4.47 12.76
CA LEU A 97 -13.76 5.08 12.03
C LEU A 97 -14.64 5.98 12.91
N ARG A 98 -14.82 5.63 14.19
CA ARG A 98 -15.67 6.39 15.13
C ARG A 98 -14.95 7.60 15.73
N VAL A 99 -13.72 7.41 16.20
CA VAL A 99 -12.97 8.44 16.96
C VAL A 99 -12.16 9.34 16.05
N GLN A 100 -11.57 8.79 14.98
CA GLN A 100 -10.67 9.51 14.09
C GLN A 100 -11.09 9.36 12.62
N PRO A 101 -12.34 9.72 12.25
CA PRO A 101 -12.83 9.53 10.89
C PRO A 101 -11.96 10.24 9.85
N GLY A 102 -11.37 11.38 10.21
CA GLY A 102 -10.46 12.14 9.34
C GLY A 102 -9.17 11.39 8.96
N LEU A 103 -8.73 10.42 9.76
CA LEU A 103 -7.56 9.58 9.47
C LEU A 103 -7.97 8.20 8.91
N ALA A 104 -9.07 7.64 9.41
CA ALA A 104 -9.58 6.34 8.99
C ALA A 104 -10.14 6.33 7.56
N TRP A 105 -10.86 7.38 7.13
CA TRP A 105 -11.41 7.40 5.78
C TRP A 105 -10.32 7.48 4.70
N PRO A 106 -9.31 8.36 4.79
CA PRO A 106 -8.23 8.37 3.81
C PRO A 106 -7.45 7.05 3.75
N SER A 107 -7.23 6.37 4.88
CA SER A 107 -6.48 5.11 4.90
C SER A 107 -7.18 3.97 4.13
N LEU A 108 -8.51 4.05 3.95
CA LEU A 108 -9.31 3.14 3.14
C LEU A 108 -9.56 3.67 1.72
N LEU A 109 -9.93 4.94 1.57
CA LEU A 109 -10.33 5.51 0.29
C LEU A 109 -9.15 5.66 -0.68
N VAL A 110 -7.96 5.99 -0.18
CA VAL A 110 -6.76 6.12 -1.02
C VAL A 110 -6.40 4.80 -1.70
N PRO A 111 -6.24 3.65 -0.99
CA PRO A 111 -5.97 2.38 -1.67
C PRO A 111 -7.10 1.94 -2.59
N LEU A 112 -8.37 2.19 -2.24
CA LEU A 112 -9.50 1.86 -3.11
C LEU A 112 -9.47 2.67 -4.41
N ALA A 113 -9.21 3.98 -4.33
CA ALA A 113 -9.06 4.83 -5.50
C ALA A 113 -7.86 4.40 -6.35
N ALA A 114 -6.75 4.06 -5.72
CA ALA A 114 -5.54 3.64 -6.40
C ALA A 114 -5.73 2.27 -7.10
N LEU A 115 -6.44 1.33 -6.46
CA LEU A 115 -6.89 0.08 -7.08
C LEU A 115 -7.80 0.34 -8.29
N ALA A 116 -8.78 1.22 -8.14
CA ALA A 116 -9.70 1.58 -9.22
C ALA A 116 -8.95 2.17 -10.42
N VAL A 117 -7.99 3.07 -10.19
CA VAL A 117 -7.12 3.63 -11.24
C VAL A 117 -6.29 2.55 -11.93
N ALA A 118 -5.69 1.62 -11.18
CA ALA A 118 -4.86 0.56 -11.73
C ALA A 118 -5.68 -0.45 -12.57
N VAL A 119 -6.87 -0.84 -12.09
CA VAL A 119 -7.81 -1.70 -12.82
C VAL A 119 -8.33 -0.98 -14.07
N PHE A 120 -8.73 0.29 -13.94
CA PHE A 120 -9.18 1.11 -15.06
C PHE A 120 -8.09 1.23 -16.14
N ALA A 121 -6.85 1.52 -15.75
CA ALA A 121 -5.72 1.58 -16.68
C ALA A 121 -5.53 0.24 -17.40
N THR A 122 -5.53 -0.87 -16.66
CA THR A 122 -5.37 -2.23 -17.22
C THR A 122 -6.46 -2.56 -18.24
N TRP A 123 -7.70 -2.17 -17.94
CA TRP A 123 -8.86 -2.36 -18.82
C TRP A 123 -8.78 -1.48 -20.07
N ARG A 124 -8.49 -0.18 -19.93
CA ARG A 124 -8.41 0.77 -21.06
C ARG A 124 -7.24 0.47 -22.00
N LEU A 125 -6.11 0.01 -21.48
CA LEU A 125 -4.99 -0.48 -22.29
C LEU A 125 -5.32 -1.80 -23.00
N GLY A 126 -6.39 -2.48 -22.61
CA GLY A 126 -6.92 -3.65 -23.28
C GLY A 126 -7.94 -3.32 -24.38
N ALA A 127 -8.26 -2.05 -24.64
CA ALA A 127 -9.26 -1.65 -25.64
C ALA A 127 -8.88 -2.08 -27.07
N PRO A 128 -9.87 -2.35 -27.96
CA PRO A 128 -9.61 -2.81 -29.32
C PRO A 128 -8.66 -1.91 -30.12
N ALA A 129 -8.83 -0.58 -30.03
CA ALA A 129 -7.97 0.39 -30.71
C ALA A 129 -6.49 0.29 -30.28
N VAL A 130 -6.25 0.08 -28.97
CA VAL A 130 -4.89 -0.07 -28.43
C VAL A 130 -4.28 -1.41 -28.85
N ARG A 131 -5.06 -2.49 -28.84
CA ARG A 131 -4.61 -3.80 -29.33
C ARG A 131 -4.30 -3.79 -30.82
N ALA A 132 -5.14 -3.14 -31.63
CA ALA A 132 -4.93 -2.99 -33.07
C ALA A 132 -3.63 -2.22 -33.37
N MET A 133 -3.35 -1.16 -32.59
CA MET A 133 -2.09 -0.43 -32.70
C MET A 133 -0.88 -1.28 -32.32
N GLN A 134 -1.00 -2.10 -31.27
CA GLN A 134 0.06 -3.02 -30.87
C GLN A 134 0.32 -4.12 -31.91
N SER A 135 -0.74 -4.72 -32.47
CA SER A 135 -0.63 -5.75 -33.50
C SER A 135 -0.07 -5.21 -34.81
N ALA A 136 -0.45 -3.99 -35.20
CA ALA A 136 0.08 -3.32 -36.39
C ALA A 136 1.59 -3.06 -36.29
N ALA A 137 2.11 -2.91 -35.07
CA ALA A 137 3.54 -2.76 -34.80
C ALA A 137 4.28 -4.10 -34.58
N GLY A 138 3.64 -5.25 -34.86
CA GLY A 138 4.19 -6.58 -34.64
C GLY A 138 4.29 -7.01 -33.17
N GLY A 139 3.71 -6.24 -32.25
CA GLY A 139 3.72 -6.55 -30.83
C GLY A 139 2.78 -7.69 -30.48
N ARG A 140 3.25 -8.67 -29.70
CA ARG A 140 2.40 -9.70 -29.08
C ARG A 140 1.79 -9.20 -27.78
N GLY A 141 0.53 -9.54 -27.56
CA GLY A 141 -0.11 -9.32 -26.26
C GLY A 141 0.61 -10.12 -25.18
N TRP A 142 1.08 -9.45 -24.14
CA TRP A 142 1.72 -10.11 -23.00
C TRP A 142 0.65 -10.58 -22.02
N PRO A 143 0.66 -11.85 -21.56
CA PRO A 143 -0.30 -12.32 -20.57
C PRO A 143 -0.15 -11.50 -19.30
N LEU A 144 -1.27 -11.09 -18.70
CA LEU A 144 -1.28 -10.27 -17.49
C LEU A 144 -1.10 -11.09 -16.21
N TRP A 145 -1.39 -12.39 -16.26
CA TRP A 145 -1.38 -13.25 -15.08
C TRP A 145 -0.01 -13.31 -14.37
N PRO A 146 1.17 -13.32 -15.04
CA PRO A 146 2.44 -13.33 -14.32
C PRO A 146 2.67 -12.05 -13.53
N ALA A 147 2.30 -10.90 -14.10
CA ALA A 147 2.40 -9.60 -13.44
C ALA A 147 1.45 -9.50 -12.25
N ALA A 148 0.22 -10.00 -12.40
CA ALA A 148 -0.75 -10.06 -11.31
C ALA A 148 -0.31 -11.00 -10.18
N VAL A 149 0.20 -12.19 -10.51
CA VAL A 149 0.73 -13.15 -9.52
C VAL A 149 1.93 -12.54 -8.78
N LEU A 150 2.88 -11.95 -9.51
CA LEU A 150 4.04 -11.29 -8.91
C LEU A 150 3.61 -10.14 -7.99
N GLY A 151 2.69 -9.29 -8.44
CA GLY A 151 2.14 -8.20 -7.64
C GLY A 151 1.44 -8.69 -6.38
N GLY A 152 0.67 -9.78 -6.48
CA GLY A 152 0.00 -10.42 -5.35
C GLY A 152 0.98 -11.01 -4.34
N VAL A 153 2.01 -11.72 -4.80
CA VAL A 153 3.07 -12.29 -3.94
C VAL A 153 3.84 -11.18 -3.22
N ILE A 154 4.28 -10.15 -3.94
CA ILE A 154 4.97 -9.00 -3.34
C ILE A 154 4.05 -8.28 -2.35
N GLY A 155 2.80 -8.02 -2.73
CA GLY A 155 1.83 -7.35 -1.87
C GLY A 155 1.55 -8.12 -0.58
N LEU A 156 1.41 -9.44 -0.68
CA LEU A 156 1.22 -10.32 0.47
C LEU A 156 2.47 -10.36 1.37
N ALA A 157 3.67 -10.48 0.78
CA ALA A 157 4.92 -10.48 1.53
C ALA A 157 5.11 -9.17 2.32
N LEU A 158 4.87 -8.02 1.68
CA LEU A 158 4.94 -6.71 2.32
C LEU A 158 3.86 -6.54 3.41
N ALA A 159 2.66 -7.06 3.19
CA ALA A 159 1.59 -6.98 4.16
C ALA A 159 1.80 -7.92 5.37
N LEU A 160 2.47 -9.05 5.19
CA LEU A 160 2.80 -10.00 6.26
C LEU A 160 4.10 -9.66 6.99
N GLN A 161 4.98 -8.84 6.39
CA GLN A 161 6.26 -8.47 6.97
C GLN A 161 6.17 -8.04 8.44
N PRO A 162 5.22 -7.17 8.88
CA PRO A 162 5.13 -6.78 10.29
C PRO A 162 4.88 -7.99 11.20
N ARG A 163 4.07 -8.96 10.77
CA ARG A 163 3.77 -10.18 11.55
C ARG A 163 4.92 -11.15 11.62
N LEU A 164 5.66 -11.29 10.53
CA LEU A 164 6.84 -12.14 10.51
C LEU A 164 8.00 -11.53 11.31
N ALA A 165 8.03 -10.21 11.43
CA ALA A 165 9.01 -9.47 12.22
C ALA A 165 8.58 -9.30 13.71
N LEU A 166 7.34 -9.62 14.05
CA LEU A 166 6.83 -9.56 15.43
C LEU A 166 7.34 -10.78 16.21
N ASP A 167 8.42 -10.57 16.95
CA ASP A 167 8.86 -11.53 17.96
C ASP A 167 7.85 -11.56 19.13
N ALA A 168 7.44 -12.76 19.55
CA ALA A 168 6.37 -12.93 20.54
C ALA A 168 6.76 -12.38 21.92
N ASP A 169 8.02 -12.56 22.32
CA ASP A 169 8.53 -12.09 23.62
C ASP A 169 8.70 -10.57 23.60
N ALA A 170 9.23 -10.02 22.51
CA ALA A 170 9.33 -8.57 22.33
C ALA A 170 7.94 -7.91 22.29
N ALA A 171 6.98 -8.52 21.60
CA ALA A 171 5.60 -8.01 21.56
C ALA A 171 4.93 -8.03 22.93
N ALA A 172 5.09 -9.11 23.70
CA ALA A 172 4.57 -9.20 25.07
C ALA A 172 5.20 -8.13 25.98
N GLN A 173 6.51 -7.87 25.86
CA GLN A 173 7.19 -6.80 26.60
C GLN A 173 6.65 -5.41 26.21
N ALA A 174 6.47 -5.15 24.90
CA ALA A 174 5.93 -3.87 24.42
C ALA A 174 4.51 -3.63 24.94
N GLU A 175 3.65 -4.65 24.95
CA GLU A 175 2.31 -4.56 25.52
C GLU A 175 2.35 -4.33 27.03
N ALA A 176 3.18 -5.06 27.77
CA ALA A 176 3.29 -4.90 29.22
C ALA A 176 3.74 -3.48 29.61
N LEU A 177 4.69 -2.91 28.87
CA LEU A 177 5.15 -1.54 29.07
C LEU A 177 4.06 -0.51 28.72
N ALA A 178 3.37 -0.69 27.58
CA ALA A 178 2.22 0.16 27.23
C ALA A 178 1.12 0.10 28.29
N ARG A 179 0.86 -1.10 28.85
CA ARG A 179 -0.14 -1.32 29.89
C ARG A 179 0.22 -0.65 31.22
N ARG A 180 1.49 -0.60 31.58
CA ARG A 180 1.95 0.18 32.75
C ARG A 180 1.70 1.68 32.59
N GLN A 181 1.82 2.20 31.36
CA GLN A 181 1.63 3.63 31.10
C GLN A 181 0.16 4.07 31.07
N LEU A 182 -0.74 3.26 30.50
CA LEU A 182 -2.14 3.65 30.29
C LEU A 182 -3.15 2.91 31.19
N GLY A 183 -2.76 1.79 31.79
CA GLY A 183 -3.60 0.98 32.70
C GLY A 183 -4.55 0.01 32.01
N ASP A 184 -5.33 -0.73 32.81
CA ASP A 184 -6.19 -1.82 32.33
C ASP A 184 -7.48 -1.36 31.61
N GLY A 185 -7.78 -0.06 31.63
CA GLY A 185 -8.94 0.51 30.93
C GLY A 185 -8.79 0.59 29.40
N TRP A 186 -7.66 0.13 28.87
CA TRP A 186 -7.30 0.21 27.46
C TRP A 186 -7.11 -1.19 26.85
N ARG A 187 -7.40 -1.28 25.56
CA ARG A 187 -7.04 -2.44 24.73
C ARG A 187 -5.78 -2.10 23.96
N TYR A 188 -4.93 -3.11 23.75
CA TYR A 188 -3.60 -2.94 23.17
C TYR A 188 -3.44 -3.82 21.93
N HIS A 189 -2.76 -3.29 20.92
CA HIS A 189 -2.39 -3.99 19.71
C HIS A 189 -0.98 -3.59 19.32
N VAL A 190 -0.06 -4.54 19.42
CA VAL A 190 1.34 -4.34 19.03
C VAL A 190 1.42 -4.36 17.51
N VAL A 191 1.86 -3.24 16.93
CA VAL A 191 2.00 -3.05 15.48
C VAL A 191 3.40 -3.47 15.02
N VAL A 192 4.42 -3.16 15.82
CA VAL A 192 5.82 -3.50 15.58
C VAL A 192 6.48 -3.81 16.93
N ALA A 193 7.30 -4.86 16.98
CA ALA A 193 8.21 -5.12 18.08
C ALA A 193 9.53 -5.63 17.52
N ILE A 194 10.62 -4.93 17.82
CA ILE A 194 11.97 -5.26 17.35
C ILE A 194 12.77 -5.72 18.56
N PRO A 195 13.34 -6.94 18.55
CA PRO A 195 14.21 -7.41 19.61
C PRO A 195 15.63 -6.82 19.50
N ASP A 196 16.34 -6.76 20.61
CA ASP A 196 17.71 -6.23 20.78
C ASP A 196 18.83 -7.14 20.20
N GLY A 197 18.47 -8.05 19.28
CA GLY A 197 19.44 -8.90 18.58
C GLY A 197 20.23 -9.91 19.43
N ASP A 198 20.16 -9.87 20.77
CA ASP A 198 20.73 -10.88 21.68
C ASP A 198 19.83 -12.13 21.72
N PRO A 199 20.27 -13.27 21.14
CA PRO A 199 19.47 -14.50 21.11
C PRO A 199 19.33 -15.17 22.48
N MET A 200 20.20 -14.86 23.44
CA MET A 200 20.22 -15.46 24.77
C MET A 200 19.38 -14.65 25.77
N ARG A 201 19.11 -13.38 25.48
CA ARG A 201 18.27 -12.48 26.28
C ARG A 201 17.43 -11.58 25.37
N PRO A 202 16.36 -12.11 24.76
CA PRO A 202 15.50 -11.32 23.88
C PRO A 202 14.85 -10.19 24.69
N ARG A 203 15.38 -8.99 24.52
CA ARG A 203 14.84 -7.75 25.06
C ARG A 203 14.20 -6.96 23.94
N LEU A 204 13.13 -6.24 24.25
CA LEU A 204 12.58 -5.26 23.31
C LEU A 204 13.61 -4.16 23.07
N ALA A 205 14.02 -3.92 21.83
CA ALA A 205 14.76 -2.72 21.45
C ALA A 205 13.80 -1.54 21.22
N PHE A 206 12.70 -1.82 20.52
CA PHE A 206 11.72 -0.83 20.10
C PHE A 206 10.37 -1.49 19.86
N GLY A 207 9.30 -0.91 20.42
CA GLY A 207 7.93 -1.33 20.18
C GLY A 207 7.04 -0.16 19.77
N MET A 208 6.09 -0.42 18.87
CA MET A 208 4.98 0.48 18.57
C MET A 208 3.67 -0.22 18.90
N VAL A 209 2.93 0.35 19.85
CA VAL A 209 1.68 -0.22 20.35
C VAL A 209 0.55 0.76 20.12
N THR A 210 -0.51 0.32 19.46
CA THR A 210 -1.76 1.08 19.38
C THR A 210 -2.64 0.69 20.56
N ALA A 211 -2.94 1.65 21.41
CA ALA A 211 -3.86 1.51 22.53
C ALA A 211 -5.17 2.24 22.21
N TRP A 212 -6.31 1.63 22.53
CA TRP A 212 -7.62 2.27 22.37
C TRP A 212 -8.60 1.94 23.51
N ASN A 213 -9.52 2.88 23.76
CA ASN A 213 -10.67 2.73 24.65
C ASN A 213 -11.94 3.26 23.97
N ASP A 214 -13.03 3.50 24.71
CA ASP A 214 -14.32 3.94 24.15
C ASP A 214 -14.34 5.40 23.62
N GLY A 215 -13.30 6.19 23.88
CA GLY A 215 -13.25 7.61 23.52
C GLY A 215 -12.03 8.06 22.72
N GLU A 216 -10.91 7.34 22.80
CA GLU A 216 -9.65 7.75 22.18
C GLU A 216 -8.79 6.58 21.68
N ILE A 217 -7.89 6.90 20.75
CA ILE A 217 -6.86 6.00 20.20
C ILE A 217 -5.51 6.70 20.35
N ARG A 218 -4.54 5.99 20.90
CA ARG A 218 -3.16 6.48 21.07
C ARG A 218 -2.18 5.48 20.49
N THR A 219 -1.21 5.98 19.75
CA THR A 219 -0.06 5.18 19.32
C THR A 219 1.11 5.52 20.23
N LEU A 220 1.60 4.52 20.96
CA LEU A 220 2.71 4.64 21.87
C LEU A 220 3.96 4.03 21.24
N THR A 221 5.06 4.78 21.35
CA THR A 221 6.40 4.27 21.10
C THR A 221 7.02 3.85 22.42
N VAL A 222 7.43 2.60 22.52
CA VAL A 222 7.97 2.01 23.74
C VAL A 222 9.45 1.65 23.50
N PRO A 223 10.41 2.35 24.13
CA PRO A 223 11.83 2.02 24.03
C PRO A 223 12.22 0.87 24.96
N ALA A 224 13.35 0.23 24.67
CA ALA A 224 13.99 -0.83 25.47
C ALA A 224 14.17 -0.47 26.95
N ASP A 225 14.59 0.77 27.18
CA ASP A 225 14.99 1.30 28.47
C ASP A 225 13.97 2.32 28.98
N ALA A 226 12.67 1.98 29.00
CA ALA A 226 11.74 2.77 29.81
C ALA A 226 12.06 2.52 31.29
N PRO A 227 12.83 3.39 31.97
CA PRO A 227 13.32 3.11 33.31
C PRO A 227 12.19 3.43 34.28
N GLY A 228 11.58 2.41 34.87
CA GLY A 228 10.77 2.53 36.09
C GLY A 228 9.87 3.77 36.21
N LEU A 229 9.09 4.09 35.18
CA LEU A 229 7.98 5.03 35.27
C LEU A 229 6.66 4.25 35.40
#